data_AF-A0A496YPG7-F1
#
_entry.id   AF-A0A496YPG7-F1
#
_cell.length_a   1.000
_cell.length_b   1.000
_cell.length_c   1.000
_cell.angle_alpha   90.00
_cell.angle_beta   90.00
_cell.angle_gamma   90.00
#
_symmetry.space_group_name_H-M   'P 1'
#
loop_
_entity.id
_entity.type
_entity.pdbx_description
1 polymer ?
#
loop_
_entity_poly.entity_id
_entity_poly.type
_entity_poly.pdbx_seq_one_letter_code
_entity_poly.pdbx_strand_id
1 'polypeptide(L)'
;DYKTYTAVDMPFVDDLETFFANTYEPSGPFGAKGVGEAANNCTAGTVANAVYNAIGIRFKEAPMTPEKVLKALKENGAAKRRGERND
;
A
#
# COMPACT_ATOMS: atom_id res chain seq x y z
N ASP A 1 -18.82 12.62 -2.25
CA ASP A 1 -17.89 12.36 -3.36
C ASP A 1 -17.19 11.04 -3.09
N TYR A 2 -17.48 10.00 -3.87
CA TYR A 2 -16.92 8.66 -3.71
C TYR A 2 -15.97 8.43 -4.88
N LYS A 3 -14.68 8.31 -4.60
CA LYS A 3 -13.65 8.20 -5.62
C LYS A 3 -13.49 6.76 -6.06
N THR A 4 -13.60 6.53 -7.37
CA THR A 4 -13.25 5.27 -8.02
C THR A 4 -12.00 5.51 -8.87
N TYR A 5 -11.09 4.54 -8.88
CA TYR A 5 -9.90 4.60 -9.71
C TYR A 5 -10.26 4.58 -11.20
N THR A 6 -9.51 5.35 -11.97
CA THR A 6 -9.53 5.37 -13.43
C THR A 6 -8.30 4.64 -13.97
N ALA A 7 -8.24 4.47 -15.29
CA ALA A 7 -7.09 3.82 -15.93
C ALA A 7 -5.76 4.55 -15.66
N VAL A 8 -5.78 5.88 -15.44
CA VAL A 8 -4.56 6.66 -15.19
C VAL A 8 -4.06 6.58 -13.75
N ASP A 9 -4.85 6.01 -12.84
CA ASP A 9 -4.45 5.82 -11.44
C ASP A 9 -3.71 4.49 -11.22
N MET A 10 -3.73 3.60 -12.21
CA MET A 10 -3.10 2.28 -12.13
C MET A 10 -1.64 2.33 -12.59
N PRO A 11 -0.77 1.46 -12.04
CA PRO A 11 0.58 1.27 -12.58
C PRO A 11 0.53 0.79 -14.03
N PHE A 12 1.57 1.11 -14.80
CA PHE A 12 1.71 0.59 -16.16
C PHE A 12 1.89 -0.94 -16.13
N VAL A 13 1.42 -1.61 -17.18
CA VAL A 13 1.50 -3.08 -17.28
C VAL A 13 2.95 -3.57 -17.27
N ASP A 14 3.87 -2.79 -17.83
CA ASP A 14 5.30 -3.12 -17.85
C ASP A 14 5.94 -3.10 -16.44
N ASP A 15 5.31 -2.42 -15.47
CA ASP A 15 5.75 -2.35 -14.07
C ASP A 15 5.03 -3.38 -13.18
N LEU A 16 4.13 -4.21 -13.74
CA LEU A 16 3.37 -5.22 -13.00
C LEU A 16 3.93 -6.62 -13.26
N GLU A 17 4.34 -7.29 -12.19
CA GLU A 17 4.79 -8.68 -12.23
C GLU A 17 3.83 -9.60 -11.48
N THR A 18 3.54 -10.77 -12.06
CA THR A 18 2.65 -11.78 -11.46
C THR A 18 3.41 -13.08 -11.23
N PHE A 19 3.41 -13.53 -9.98
CA PHE A 19 4.05 -14.77 -9.56
C PHE A 19 3.01 -15.85 -9.26
N PHE A 20 3.24 -17.06 -9.78
CA PHE A 20 2.38 -18.21 -9.50
C PHE A 20 2.95 -19.06 -8.36
N ALA A 21 2.12 -19.35 -7.37
CA ALA A 21 2.47 -20.29 -6.33
C ALA A 21 2.30 -21.74 -6.84
N ASN A 22 3.38 -22.53 -6.79
CA ASN A 22 3.36 -23.94 -7.17
C ASN A 22 2.70 -24.79 -6.07
N THR A 23 1.36 -24.77 -6.01
CA THR A 23 0.58 -25.52 -5.02
C THR A 23 -0.63 -26.20 -5.66
N TYR A 24 -1.11 -27.28 -5.04
CA TYR A 24 -2.26 -28.07 -5.52
C TYR A 24 -3.32 -28.17 -4.41
N GLU A 25 -4.60 -28.12 -4.75
CA GLU A 25 -5.73 -28.32 -3.83
C GLU A 25 -6.48 -29.61 -4.16
N PRO A 26 -6.33 -30.69 -3.37
CA PRO A 26 -7.00 -31.96 -3.64
C PRO A 26 -8.53 -31.87 -3.72
N SER A 27 -9.15 -30.93 -3.00
CA SER A 27 -10.60 -30.74 -3.01
C SER A 27 -11.11 -29.87 -4.17
N GLY A 28 -10.21 -29.17 -4.87
CA GLY A 28 -10.53 -28.21 -5.92
C GLY A 28 -10.59 -28.88 -7.29
N PRO A 29 -11.45 -28.40 -8.22
CA PRO A 29 -11.48 -28.91 -9.58
C PRO A 29 -10.12 -28.70 -10.25
N PHE A 30 -9.54 -29.78 -10.75
CA PHE A 30 -8.20 -29.78 -11.37
C PHE A 30 -7.09 -29.21 -10.46
N GLY A 31 -7.26 -29.21 -9.13
CA GLY A 31 -6.29 -28.66 -8.20
C GLY A 31 -6.42 -27.16 -7.89
N ALA A 32 -7.46 -26.50 -8.41
CA ALA A 32 -7.62 -25.05 -8.31
C ALA A 32 -7.96 -24.55 -6.90
N LYS A 33 -7.56 -23.31 -6.61
CA LYS A 33 -7.87 -22.56 -5.37
C LYS A 33 -8.51 -21.22 -5.72
N GLY A 34 -9.30 -20.66 -4.80
CA GLY A 34 -9.78 -19.28 -4.93
C GLY A 34 -8.65 -18.27 -4.80
N VAL A 35 -8.58 -17.29 -5.71
CA VAL A 35 -7.53 -16.25 -5.73
C VAL A 35 -8.06 -14.82 -5.68
N GLY A 36 -9.33 -14.59 -6.02
CA GLY A 36 -9.89 -13.24 -6.18
C GLY A 36 -9.73 -12.36 -4.94
N GLU A 37 -10.18 -12.84 -3.77
CA GLU A 37 -10.04 -12.09 -2.51
C GLU A 37 -8.59 -12.05 -2.01
N ALA A 38 -7.88 -13.16 -2.14
CA ALA A 38 -6.50 -13.28 -1.68
C ALA A 38 -5.58 -12.25 -2.36
N ALA A 39 -5.79 -12.00 -3.67
CA ALA A 39 -5.04 -11.00 -4.42
C ALA A 39 -5.33 -9.56 -3.98
N ASN A 40 -6.51 -9.28 -3.41
CA ASN A 40 -6.91 -7.94 -2.98
C ASN A 40 -6.61 -7.65 -1.50
N ASN A 41 -6.68 -8.67 -0.63
CA ASN A 41 -6.57 -8.51 0.82
C ASN A 41 -5.27 -7.80 1.25
N CYS A 42 -4.15 -8.05 0.56
CA CYS A 42 -2.86 -7.45 0.90
C CYS A 42 -2.65 -6.03 0.33
N THR A 43 -3.49 -5.56 -0.60
CA THR A 43 -3.22 -4.35 -1.38
C THR A 43 -3.04 -3.10 -0.52
N ALA A 44 -4.02 -2.80 0.36
CA ALA A 44 -3.96 -1.61 1.20
C ALA A 44 -2.75 -1.60 2.16
N GLY A 45 -2.45 -2.77 2.76
CA GLY A 45 -1.30 -2.94 3.66
C GLY A 45 0.04 -2.81 2.92
N THR A 46 0.12 -3.34 1.70
CA THR A 46 1.33 -3.26 0.86
C THR A 46 1.64 -1.82 0.49
N VAL A 47 0.64 -1.05 0.05
CA VAL A 47 0.82 0.38 -0.26
C VAL A 47 1.23 1.16 0.98
N ALA A 48 0.61 0.91 2.14
CA ALA A 48 1.00 1.56 3.41
C ALA A 48 2.44 1.24 3.83
N ASN A 49 2.89 0.00 3.61
CA ASN A 49 4.28 -0.41 3.84
C ASN A 49 5.26 0.26 2.88
N ALA A 50 4.91 0.38 1.60
CA ALA A 50 5.72 1.08 0.60
C ALA A 50 5.88 2.56 0.94
N VAL A 51 4.79 3.24 1.35
CA VAL A 51 4.86 4.64 1.81
C VAL A 51 5.75 4.76 3.05
N TYR A 52 5.59 3.87 4.04
CA TYR A 52 6.49 3.87 5.22
C TYR A 52 7.95 3.71 4.82
N ASN A 53 8.26 2.80 3.91
CA ASN A 53 9.61 2.60 3.40
C ASN A 53 10.16 3.88 2.73
N ALA A 54 9.32 4.60 1.98
CA ALA A 54 9.73 5.81 1.26
C ALA A 54 9.95 7.03 2.17
N ILE A 55 9.11 7.25 3.19
CA ILE A 55 9.13 8.51 3.98
C ILE A 55 9.36 8.33 5.48
N GLY A 56 9.45 7.09 5.96
CA GLY A 56 9.67 6.76 7.37
C GLY A 56 8.48 7.02 8.30
N ILE A 57 7.30 7.36 7.77
CA ILE A 57 6.08 7.66 8.54
C ILE A 57 5.09 6.50 8.42
N ARG A 58 4.61 5.99 9.56
CA ARG A 58 3.72 4.84 9.62
C ARG A 58 2.25 5.28 9.65
N PHE A 59 1.51 4.96 8.59
CA PHE A 59 0.04 5.09 8.58
C PHE A 59 -0.60 3.76 8.98
N LYS A 60 -1.63 3.82 9.83
CA LYS A 60 -2.40 2.65 10.31
C LYS A 60 -3.89 2.72 9.93
N GLU A 61 -4.27 3.75 9.17
CA GLU A 61 -5.65 4.01 8.80
C GLU A 61 -5.74 4.34 7.31
N ALA A 62 -6.70 3.72 6.62
CA ALA A 62 -7.08 4.06 5.26
C ALA A 62 -8.32 4.97 5.24
N PRO A 63 -8.52 5.79 4.19
CA PRO A 63 -7.58 6.05 3.10
C PRO A 63 -6.42 6.96 3.53
N MET A 64 -5.25 6.75 2.92
CA MET A 64 -4.08 7.62 3.03
C MET A 64 -4.19 8.77 2.02
N THR A 65 -5.07 9.72 2.30
CA THR A 65 -5.31 10.85 1.36
C THR A 65 -4.09 11.78 1.29
N PRO A 66 -3.91 12.52 0.18
CA PRO A 66 -2.80 13.48 0.05
C PRO A 66 -2.72 14.48 1.20
N GLU A 67 -3.85 14.93 1.74
CA GLU A 67 -3.91 15.89 2.86
C GLU A 67 -3.35 15.27 4.15
N LYS A 68 -3.70 14.00 4.42
CA LYS A 68 -3.16 13.26 5.59
C LYS A 68 -1.67 13.05 5.45
N VAL A 69 -1.20 12.69 4.25
CA VAL A 69 0.24 12.49 3.98
C VAL A 69 1.01 13.81 4.12
N LEU A 70 0.51 14.89 3.53
CA LEU A 70 1.12 16.22 3.61
C LEU A 70 1.18 16.74 5.05
N LYS A 71 0.10 16.56 5.83
CA LYS A 71 0.06 16.92 7.24
C LYS A 71 1.14 16.18 8.02
N ALA A 72 1.23 14.86 7.85
CA ALA A 72 2.21 14.03 8.56
C ALA A 72 3.66 14.41 8.21
N LEU A 73 3.95 14.73 6.94
CA LEU A 73 5.27 15.22 6.51
C LEU A 73 5.65 16.54 7.20
N LYS A 74 4.70 17.49 7.29
CA LYS A 74 4.92 18.78 7.96
C LYS A 74 5.18 18.60 9.46
N GLU A 75 4.40 17.75 10.13
CA GLU A 75 4.55 17.46 11.55
C GLU A 75 5.90 16.79 11.84
N ASN A 76 6.30 15.81 11.03
CA ASN A 76 7.59 15.12 11.16
C ASN A 76 8.77 16.10 10.98
N GLY A 77 8.72 16.96 9.96
CA GLY A 77 9.76 17.99 9.74
C GLY A 77 9.80 19.07 10.82
N ALA A 78 8.66 19.41 11.43
CA ALA A 78 8.61 20.33 12.58
C ALA A 78 9.20 19.69 13.85
N ALA A 79 8.96 18.40 14.07
CA ALA A 79 9.53 17.65 15.19
C ALA A 79 11.05 17.56 15.10
N LYS A 80 11.61 17.20 13.94
CA LYS A 80 13.09 17.15 13.73
C LYS A 80 13.77 18.48 14.05
N ARG A 81 13.25 19.59 13.52
CA ARG A 81 13.78 20.95 13.78
C ARG A 81 13.66 21.42 15.23
N ARG A 82 12.75 20.83 16.02
CA ARG A 82 12.64 21.12 17.46
C ARG A 82 13.68 20.34 18.25
N GLY A 83 13.99 19.10 17.85
CA GLY A 83 15.11 18.33 18.42
C GLY A 83 16.43 19.06 18.25
N GLU A 84 16.79 19.40 17.02
CA GLU A 84 18.08 20.05 16.66
C GLU A 84 18.33 21.42 17.33
N ARG A 85 17.30 22.10 17.85
CA ARG A 85 17.46 23.39 18.54
C ARG A 85 17.63 23.28 20.05
N ASN A 86 17.38 22.10 20.61
CA ASN A 86 17.50 21.82 22.04
C ASN A 86 18.82 21.10 22.39
N ASP A 87 19.67 20.89 21.38
CA ASP A 87 21.00 20.26 21.45
C ASP A 87 22.08 21.36 21.31
#